data_AF-A0A0D3V5U1-F1
#
_entry.id   AF-A0A0D3V5U1-F1
#
_cell.length_a   1.000
_cell.length_b   1.000
_cell.length_c   1.000
_cell.angle_alpha   90.00
_cell.angle_beta   90.00
_cell.angle_gamma   90.00
#
_symmetry.space_group_name_H-M   'P 1'
#
loop_
_entity.id
_entity.type
_entity.pdbx_description
1 polymer ?
#
loop_
_entity_poly.entity_id
_entity_poly.type
_entity_poly.pdbx_seq_one_letter_code
_entity_poly.pdbx_strand_id
1 'polypeptide(L)'
;MMEKNILAYFKSPEQADGVARKLQSLRIVDMSIDRFGDAGTATATTITSEWSNGGYDDVTKGYDILLTLVLEESSLEPAKRIIEEAGGMI
;
A
#
# COMPACT_ATOMS: atom_id res chain seq x y z
N MET A 1 -10.55 -4.94 25.12
CA MET A 1 -9.91 -4.06 24.12
C MET A 1 -9.60 -4.93 22.92
N MET A 2 -10.27 -4.71 21.79
CA MET A 2 -10.01 -5.45 20.54
C MET A 2 -9.26 -4.51 19.61
N GLU A 3 -7.99 -4.79 19.40
CA GLU A 3 -7.18 -4.16 18.36
C GLU A 3 -7.53 -4.83 17.02
N LYS A 4 -7.74 -4.03 15.98
CA LYS A 4 -8.02 -4.49 14.63
C LYS A 4 -6.89 -4.06 13.73
N ASN A 5 -6.43 -5.01 12.91
CA ASN A 5 -5.47 -4.72 11.86
C ASN A 5 -6.19 -4.61 10.51
N ILE A 6 -5.91 -3.55 9.77
CA ILE A 6 -6.43 -3.30 8.43
C ILE A 6 -5.26 -3.30 7.45
N LEU A 7 -5.42 -4.03 6.36
CA LEU A 7 -4.49 -4.05 5.23
C LEU A 7 -5.18 -3.32 4.09
N ALA A 8 -4.62 -2.20 3.65
CA ALA A 8 -5.15 -1.41 2.56
C ALA A 8 -4.13 -1.35 1.42
N TYR A 9 -4.56 -1.70 0.22
CA TYR A 9 -3.74 -1.65 -0.99
C TYR A 9 -3.97 -0.35 -1.73
N PHE A 10 -2.88 0.32 -2.10
CA PHE A 10 -2.90 1.61 -2.79
C PHE A 10 -2.09 1.58 -4.07
N LYS A 11 -2.60 2.28 -5.09
CA LYS A 11 -1.93 2.41 -6.38
C LYS A 11 -0.79 3.43 -6.39
N SER A 12 -0.86 4.41 -5.47
CA SER A 12 0.12 5.48 -5.36
C SER A 12 0.45 5.76 -3.90
N PRO A 13 1.71 6.11 -3.58
CA PRO A 13 2.11 6.47 -2.22
C PRO A 13 1.37 7.70 -1.70
N GLU A 14 0.97 8.61 -2.59
CA GLU A 14 0.17 9.79 -2.22
C GLU A 14 -1.21 9.42 -1.67
N GLN A 15 -1.86 8.37 -2.19
CA GLN A 15 -3.15 7.90 -1.67
C GLN A 15 -2.97 7.30 -0.27
N ALA A 16 -1.92 6.51 -0.07
CA ALA A 16 -1.57 5.95 1.24
C ALA A 16 -1.23 7.05 2.26
N ASP A 17 -0.43 8.06 1.89
CA ASP A 17 -0.07 9.18 2.78
C ASP A 17 -1.29 10.04 3.13
N GLY A 18 -2.17 10.31 2.17
CA GLY A 18 -3.41 11.05 2.40
C GLY A 18 -4.34 10.37 3.40
N VAL A 19 -4.45 9.04 3.30
CA VAL A 19 -5.23 8.21 4.24
C VAL A 19 -4.54 8.15 5.60
N ALA A 20 -3.23 7.90 5.62
CA ALA A 20 -2.42 7.90 6.84
C ALA A 20 -2.59 9.19 7.64
N ARG A 21 -2.51 10.36 7.00
CA ARG A 21 -2.70 11.66 7.68
C ARG A 21 -4.10 11.85 8.26
N LYS A 22 -5.14 11.43 7.53
CA LYS A 22 -6.52 11.47 8.03
C LYS A 22 -6.71 10.52 9.22
N LEU A 23 -6.13 9.32 9.12
CA LEU A 23 -6.17 8.31 10.17
C LEU A 23 -5.31 8.72 11.37
N GLN A 24 -4.21 9.45 11.20
CA GLN A 24 -3.37 9.96 12.30
C GLN A 24 -4.14 10.88 13.25
N SER A 25 -5.25 11.47 12.78
CA SER A 25 -6.17 12.22 13.62
C SER A 25 -7.09 11.33 14.46
N LEU A 26 -7.18 10.04 14.14
CA LEU A 26 -7.85 9.00 14.92
C LEU A 26 -6.83 8.29 15.82
N ARG A 27 -7.30 7.59 16.85
CA ARG A 27 -6.43 6.83 17.76
C ARG A 27 -5.84 5.59 17.06
N ILE A 28 -4.85 5.81 16.21
CA ILE A 28 -4.00 4.76 15.66
C ILE A 28 -3.11 4.23 16.78
N VAL A 29 -3.01 2.91 16.87
CA VAL A 29 -2.04 2.23 17.72
C VAL A 29 -0.71 2.11 16.98
N ASP A 30 -0.75 1.67 15.71
CA ASP A 30 0.42 1.57 14.85
C ASP A 30 0.05 1.75 13.37
N MET A 31 0.95 2.31 12.56
CA MET A 31 0.78 2.42 11.11
C MET A 31 2.10 2.19 10.39
N SER A 32 2.06 1.40 9.32
CA SER A 32 3.23 1.09 8.49
C SER A 32 2.86 1.13 7.02
N ILE A 33 3.66 1.83 6.22
CA ILE A 33 3.49 1.93 4.77
C ILE A 33 4.66 1.19 4.14
N ASP A 34 4.38 0.09 3.45
CA ASP A 34 5.34 -0.71 2.73
C ASP A 34 5.18 -0.49 1.22
N ARG A 35 6.30 -0.34 0.51
CA ARG A 35 6.31 -0.10 -0.94
C ARG A 35 6.89 -1.34 -1.62
N PHE A 36 6.02 -2.21 -2.10
CA PHE A 36 6.35 -3.44 -2.81
C PHE A 36 6.71 -3.22 -4.29
N GLY A 37 6.83 -1.96 -4.73
CA GLY A 37 6.90 -1.58 -6.14
C GLY A 37 8.22 -1.68 -6.89
N ASP A 38 9.36 -1.70 -6.22
CA ASP A 38 10.66 -1.76 -6.91
C ASP A 38 11.75 -2.30 -6.00
N ALA A 39 11.51 -3.48 -5.43
CA ALA A 39 12.57 -4.22 -4.75
C ALA A 39 13.34 -5.06 -5.78
N GLY A 40 14.16 -4.38 -6.60
CA GLY A 40 15.42 -4.91 -7.10
C GLY A 40 15.37 -6.01 -8.17
N THR A 41 15.32 -5.61 -9.44
CA THR A 41 16.20 -6.21 -10.46
C THR A 41 17.23 -5.19 -10.97
N ALA A 42 17.72 -4.36 -10.05
CA ALA A 42 18.96 -3.61 -10.23
C ALA A 42 20.12 -4.36 -9.55
N THR A 43 20.18 -5.69 -9.67
CA THR A 43 21.49 -6.35 -9.69
C THR A 43 22.09 -6.05 -11.05
N ALA A 44 22.96 -5.04 -11.09
CA ALA A 44 23.89 -4.84 -12.18
C ALA A 44 24.55 -6.18 -12.55
N THR A 45 24.57 -6.51 -13.84
CA THR A 45 25.18 -7.71 -14.47
C THR A 45 24.32 -8.98 -14.46
N THR A 46 24.21 -9.60 -15.63
CA THR A 46 23.49 -10.85 -15.99
C THR A 46 22.07 -10.52 -16.48
N ILE A 47 21.73 -10.51 -17.77
CA ILE A 47 22.35 -11.17 -18.92
C ILE A 47 21.87 -10.45 -20.19
N THR A 48 22.83 -10.11 -21.04
CA THR A 48 22.74 -10.08 -22.51
C THR A 48 21.49 -9.45 -23.12
N SER A 49 21.70 -8.24 -23.61
CA SER A 49 21.07 -7.64 -24.79
C SER A 49 20.88 -8.64 -25.94
N GLU A 50 19.92 -9.57 -25.85
CA GLU A 50 19.59 -10.53 -26.93
C GLU A 50 18.27 -11.31 -26.70
N TRP A 51 17.31 -10.74 -25.97
CA TRP A 51 15.91 -11.22 -26.05
C TRP A 51 14.99 -10.04 -26.34
N SER A 52 14.87 -9.75 -27.64
CA SER A 52 13.73 -9.05 -28.21
C SER A 52 12.42 -9.60 -27.67
N ASN A 53 11.49 -8.70 -27.34
CA ASN A 53 10.09 -8.95 -27.01
C ASN A 53 9.74 -9.17 -25.51
N GLY A 54 10.47 -8.52 -24.61
CA GLY A 54 10.16 -8.46 -23.18
C GLY A 54 8.99 -7.52 -22.84
N GLY A 55 7.81 -7.79 -23.39
CA GLY A 55 6.55 -7.24 -22.91
C GLY A 55 6.15 -7.92 -21.59
N TYR A 56 6.96 -7.74 -20.54
CA TYR A 56 6.54 -7.98 -19.16
C TYR A 56 5.78 -6.74 -18.69
N ASP A 57 4.73 -6.39 -19.42
CA ASP A 57 3.89 -5.25 -19.12
C ASP A 57 2.49 -5.78 -18.83
N ASP A 58 1.90 -5.20 -17.80
CA ASP A 58 0.45 -5.06 -17.66
C ASP A 58 -0.36 -6.10 -16.86
N VAL A 59 0.22 -6.76 -15.85
CA VAL A 59 -0.61 -7.50 -14.86
C VAL A 59 -0.25 -7.26 -13.40
N THR A 60 0.99 -6.87 -13.08
CA THR A 60 1.40 -6.56 -11.71
C THR A 60 1.51 -5.06 -11.40
N LYS A 61 1.32 -4.19 -12.39
CA LYS A 61 1.45 -2.73 -12.24
C LYS A 61 0.11 -2.14 -11.84
N GLY A 62 -0.11 -2.00 -10.55
CA GLY A 62 -1.33 -1.37 -10.09
C GLY A 62 -1.29 -0.99 -8.64
N TYR A 63 -0.70 -1.81 -7.77
CA TYR A 63 -0.66 -1.56 -6.32
C TYR A 63 0.77 -1.79 -5.80
N ASP A 64 1.57 -0.74 -5.91
CA ASP A 64 2.97 -0.75 -5.44
C ASP A 64 3.07 -0.48 -3.93
N ILE A 65 1.95 -0.18 -3.25
CA ILE A 65 1.93 0.28 -1.87
C ILE A 65 0.93 -0.55 -1.05
N LEU A 66 1.40 -1.05 0.08
CA LEU A 66 0.61 -1.69 1.12
C LEU A 66 0.65 -0.81 2.37
N LEU A 67 -0.51 -0.45 2.88
CA LEU A 67 -0.65 0.27 4.13
C LEU A 67 -1.23 -0.67 5.16
N THR A 68 -0.45 -0.97 6.19
CA THR A 68 -0.87 -1.76 7.36
C THR A 68 -1.21 -0.80 8.48
N LEU A 69 -2.40 -0.95 9.07
CA LEU A 69 -2.87 -0.05 10.12
C LEU A 69 -3.48 -0.81 11.29
N VAL A 70 -2.95 -0.58 12.48
CA VAL A 70 -3.43 -1.13 13.74
C VAL A 70 -4.17 -0.05 14.51
N LEU A 71 -5.44 -0.29 14.80
CA LEU A 71 -6.33 0.68 15.42
C LEU A 71 -7.33 0.01 16.36
N GLU A 72 -7.88 0.77 17.31
CA GLU A 72 -8.94 0.25 18.19
C GLU A 72 -10.25 0.01 17.42
N GLU A 73 -11.03 -1.00 17.83
CA GLU A 73 -12.32 -1.32 17.22
C GLU A 73 -13.26 -0.12 17.08
N SER A 74 -13.27 0.83 18.03
CA SER A 74 -14.06 2.06 17.94
C SER A 74 -13.65 3.00 16.80
N SER A 75 -12.44 2.88 16.27
CA SER A 75 -11.94 3.65 15.12
C SER A 75 -12.02 2.88 13.80
N LEU A 76 -12.48 1.62 13.81
CA LEU A 76 -12.55 0.78 12.60
C LEU A 76 -13.54 1.34 11.58
N GLU A 77 -14.73 1.73 12.03
CA GLU A 77 -15.78 2.26 11.15
C GLU A 77 -15.36 3.55 10.42
N PRO A 78 -14.85 4.60 11.10
CA PRO A 78 -14.38 5.79 10.40
C PRO A 78 -13.15 5.50 9.54
N ALA A 79 -12.28 4.57 9.95
CA ALA A 79 -11.09 4.22 9.17
C ALA A 79 -11.45 3.58 7.81
N LYS A 80 -12.38 2.62 7.80
CA LYS A 80 -12.86 1.99 6.57
C LYS A 80 -13.39 3.03 5.58
N ARG A 81 -14.21 3.95 6.06
CA ARG A 81 -14.78 5.03 5.24
C ARG A 81 -13.71 5.90 4.60
N ILE A 82 -12.68 6.27 5.36
CA ILE A 82 -11.57 7.09 4.87
C ILE A 82 -10.77 6.35 3.78
N ILE A 83 -10.52 5.05 3.96
CA ILE A 83 -9.79 4.23 3.00
C ILE A 83 -10.58 4.07 1.70
N GLU A 84 -11.88 3.76 1.79
CA GLU A 84 -12.77 3.65 0.64
C GLU A 84 -12.91 4.99 -0.11
N GLU A 85 -13.06 6.12 0.60
CA GLU A 85 -13.09 7.46 -0.02
C GLU A 85 -11.79 7.81 -0.74
N ALA A 86 -10.65 7.31 -0.25
CA ALA A 86 -9.36 7.51 -0.89
C ALA A 86 -9.08 6.53 -2.03
N GLY A 87 -10.01 5.64 -2.36
CA GLY A 87 -9.83 4.63 -3.41
C GLY A 87 -8.91 3.47 -3.02
N GLY A 88 -8.63 3.32 -1.72
CA GLY A 88 -7.93 2.15 -1.20
C GLY A 88 -8.84 0.93 -1.17
N MET A 89 -8.29 -0.24 -1.50
CA MET A 89 -8.98 -1.52 -1.35
C MET A 89 -8.55 -2.18 -0.03
N ILE A 90 -9.53 -2.55 0.80
CA ILE A 90 -9.40 -3.22 2.11
C ILE A 90 -9.86 -4.66 2.08
#